data_AF-A0A3M8AWX1-F1
#
_entry.id   AF-A0A3M8AWX1-F1
#
_cell.length_a   1.000
_cell.length_b   1.000
_cell.length_c   1.000
_cell.angle_alpha   90.00
_cell.angle_beta   90.00
_cell.angle_gamma   90.00
#
_symmetry.space_group_name_H-M   'P 1'
#
loop_
_entity.id
_entity.type
_entity.pdbx_description
1 polymer ?
#
loop_
_entity_poly.entity_id
_entity_poly.type
_entity_poly.pdbx_seq_one_letter_code
_entity_poly.pdbx_strand_id
1 'polypeptide(L)'
;MDWIHLASTYVPANPDQLSAYDSFRLWADHNRAWILFVQLIIVYYLGFATVIRMPILKTLLLYLLLFVGALIFAILDVQLPVKSAMLVAIVILVVVKLRIKPERK
;
A
#
# COMPACT_ATOMS: atom_id res chain seq x y z
N MET A 1 -13.53 -3.52 -27.94
CA MET A 1 -12.67 -4.38 -27.11
C MET A 1 -12.73 -3.78 -25.72
N ASP A 2 -13.86 -3.97 -25.04
CA ASP A 2 -14.25 -3.14 -23.89
C ASP A 2 -13.91 -3.83 -22.56
N TRP A 3 -13.04 -4.85 -22.64
CA TRP A 3 -12.69 -5.76 -21.56
C TRP A 3 -11.39 -5.38 -20.85
N ILE A 4 -10.66 -4.36 -21.34
CA ILE A 4 -9.55 -3.74 -20.59
C ILE A 4 -10.10 -2.54 -19.83
N HIS A 5 -11.12 -2.76 -19.00
CA HIS A 5 -11.33 -1.86 -17.87
C HIS A 5 -10.11 -2.03 -16.96
N LEU A 6 -9.28 -0.99 -16.86
CA LEU A 6 -8.12 -0.96 -15.98
C LEU A 6 -8.60 -1.34 -14.57
N ALA A 7 -8.15 -2.49 -14.06
CA ALA A 7 -8.67 -3.12 -12.85
C ALA A 7 -8.62 -2.21 -11.61
N SER A 8 -7.83 -1.14 -11.66
CA SER A 8 -7.62 -0.23 -10.55
C SER A 8 -8.24 1.16 -10.71
N THR A 9 -8.69 1.57 -11.91
CA THR A 9 -9.26 2.92 -12.12
C THR A 9 -10.76 2.87 -11.88
N TYR A 10 -11.21 3.57 -10.85
CA TYR A 10 -12.63 3.66 -10.54
C TYR A 10 -13.29 4.78 -11.35
N VAL A 11 -14.38 4.45 -12.05
CA VAL A 11 -15.26 5.43 -12.70
C VAL A 11 -16.64 5.31 -12.03
N PRO A 12 -17.15 6.36 -11.39
CA PRO A 12 -18.47 6.31 -10.75
C PRO A 12 -19.56 6.14 -11.81
N ALA A 13 -20.58 5.35 -11.48
CA ALA A 13 -21.72 5.11 -12.38
C ALA A 13 -22.58 6.37 -12.60
N ASN A 14 -22.60 7.28 -11.63
CA ASN A 14 -23.28 8.56 -11.73
C ASN A 14 -22.37 9.68 -11.17
N PRO A 15 -21.70 10.47 -12.02
CA PRO A 15 -20.73 11.49 -11.57
C PRO A 15 -21.36 12.64 -10.79
N ASP A 16 -22.67 12.87 -10.94
CA ASP A 16 -23.38 14.00 -10.33
C ASP A 16 -23.92 13.69 -8.92
N GLN A 17 -23.96 12.41 -8.53
CA GLN A 17 -24.41 11.97 -7.21
C GLN A 17 -23.43 10.93 -6.64
N LEU A 18 -22.35 11.43 -6.04
CA LEU A 18 -21.32 10.57 -5.45
C LEU A 18 -21.82 9.96 -4.12
N SER A 19 -21.87 8.62 -4.07
CA SER A 19 -22.02 7.90 -2.81
C SER A 19 -20.77 8.11 -1.94
N ALA A 20 -20.90 7.93 -0.62
CA ALA A 20 -19.77 8.01 0.32
C ALA A 20 -18.62 7.07 -0.08
N TYR A 21 -18.95 5.89 -0.63
CA TYR A 21 -17.96 4.95 -1.16
C TYR A 21 -17.22 5.51 -2.39
N ASP A 22 -17.94 6.16 -3.30
CA ASP A 22 -17.35 6.74 -4.51
C ASP A 22 -16.37 7.85 -4.17
N SER A 23 -16.77 8.73 -3.24
CA SER A 23 -15.92 9.81 -2.76
C SER A 23 -14.63 9.28 -2.11
N PHE A 24 -14.74 8.25 -1.27
CA PHE A 24 -13.58 7.63 -0.64
C PHE A 24 -12.67 6.95 -1.66
N ARG A 25 -13.25 6.23 -2.63
CA ARG A 25 -12.51 5.51 -3.66
C ARG A 25 -11.72 6.46 -4.56
N LEU A 26 -12.34 7.56 -4.99
CA LEU A 26 -11.69 8.60 -5.79
C LEU A 26 -10.56 9.29 -5.01
N TRP A 27 -10.77 9.58 -3.73
CA TRP A 27 -9.72 10.12 -2.87
C TRP A 27 -8.53 9.16 -2.74
N ALA A 28 -8.79 7.86 -2.56
CA ALA A 28 -7.74 6.85 -2.50
C ALA A 28 -6.99 6.73 -3.84
N ASP A 29 -7.71 6.86 -4.95
CA ASP A 29 -7.13 6.82 -6.29
C ASP A 29 -6.27 8.05 -6.59
N HIS A 30 -6.64 9.23 -6.09
CA HIS A 30 -5.85 10.44 -6.17
C HIS A 30 -4.56 10.35 -5.35
N ASN A 31 -4.62 9.68 -4.19
CA ASN A 31 -3.50 9.58 -3.25
C ASN A 31 -2.72 8.26 -3.35
N ARG A 32 -2.76 7.56 -4.50
CA ARG A 32 -2.14 6.23 -4.70
C ARG A 32 -0.68 6.15 -4.24
N ALA A 33 0.16 7.09 -4.66
CA ALA A 33 1.58 7.08 -4.33
C ALA A 33 1.81 7.18 -2.81
N TRP A 34 1.05 8.03 -2.12
CA TRP A 34 1.12 8.19 -0.68
C TRP A 34 0.62 6.96 0.07
N ILE A 35 -0.49 6.36 -0.38
CA ILE A 35 -1.02 5.14 0.22
C ILE A 35 -0.03 3.99 0.06
N LEU A 36 0.53 3.80 -1.13
CA LEU A 36 1.53 2.76 -1.38
C LEU A 36 2.80 2.99 -0.56
N PHE A 37 3.23 4.24 -0.40
CA PHE A 37 4.37 4.58 0.44
C PHE A 37 4.14 4.19 1.91
N VAL A 38 2.97 4.52 2.46
CA VAL A 38 2.61 4.10 3.83
C VAL A 38 2.52 2.58 3.94
N GLN A 39 1.90 1.91 2.96
CA GLN A 39 1.82 0.44 2.94
C GLN A 39 3.21 -0.21 2.89
N LEU A 40 4.13 0.32 2.07
CA LEU A 40 5.52 -0.13 2.00
C LEU A 40 6.25 0.03 3.34
N ILE A 41 6.04 1.15 4.04
CA ILE A 41 6.58 1.36 5.39
C ILE A 41 6.04 0.30 6.36
N ILE A 42 4.72 0.04 6.34
CA ILE A 42 4.10 -0.98 7.20
C ILE A 42 4.69 -2.35 6.91
N VAL A 43 4.74 -2.76 5.64
CA VAL A 43 5.30 -4.05 5.21
C VAL A 43 6.76 -4.18 5.64
N TYR A 44 7.56 -3.11 5.51
CA TYR A 44 8.94 -3.08 5.94
C TYR A 44 9.10 -3.39 7.44
N TYR A 45 8.34 -2.70 8.30
CA TYR A 45 8.40 -2.91 9.75
C TYR A 45 7.74 -4.21 10.21
N LEU A 46 6.77 -4.74 9.46
CA LEU A 46 6.14 -6.01 9.78
C LEU A 46 7.00 -7.21 9.36
N GLY A 47 7.61 -7.16 8.18
CA GLY A 47 8.33 -8.29 7.58
C GLY A 47 9.83 -8.30 7.81
N PHE A 48 10.49 -7.13 7.88
CA PHE A 48 11.96 -7.06 7.82
C PHE A 48 12.60 -6.44 9.06
N ALA A 49 12.03 -5.36 9.59
CA ALA A 49 12.61 -4.61 10.71
C ALA A 49 11.68 -4.57 11.92
N THR A 50 11.51 -5.71 12.59
CA THR A 50 10.64 -5.83 13.78
C THR A 50 11.07 -4.89 14.93
N VAL A 51 12.32 -4.42 14.94
CA VAL A 51 12.87 -3.50 15.95
C VAL A 51 13.42 -2.24 15.27
N ILE A 52 12.92 -1.07 15.70
CA ILE A 52 13.37 0.24 15.22
C ILE A 52 14.66 0.62 15.96
N ARG A 53 15.81 0.14 15.45
CA ARG A 53 17.14 0.54 15.92
C ARG A 53 18.05 0.92 14.75
N MET A 54 17.65 1.94 13.99
CA MET A 54 18.49 2.46 12.91
C MET A 54 19.00 3.88 13.20
N PRO A 55 20.28 4.17 12.91
CA PRO A 55 20.81 5.53 12.87
C PRO A 55 19.98 6.40 11.92
N ILE A 56 19.78 7.67 12.28
CA ILE A 56 18.92 8.63 11.56
C ILE A 56 19.23 8.67 10.06
N LEU A 57 20.51 8.64 9.68
CA LEU A 57 20.93 8.68 8.27
C LEU A 57 20.47 7.44 7.48
N LYS A 58 20.50 6.25 8.09
CA LYS A 58 20.03 5.01 7.45
C LYS A 58 18.52 5.02 7.28
N THR A 59 17.80 5.55 8.28
CA THR A 59 16.35 5.72 8.21
C THR A 59 15.93 6.67 7.09
N LEU A 60 16.66 7.78 6.92
CA LEU A 60 16.39 8.72 5.85
C LEU A 60 16.59 8.07 4.47
N LEU A 61 17.71 7.35 4.28
CA LEU A 61 18.00 6.64 3.04
C LEU A 61 16.95 5.55 2.77
N LEU A 62 16.51 4.83 3.80
CA LEU A 62 15.44 3.84 3.70
C LEU A 62 14.13 4.47 3.22
N TYR A 63 13.70 5.58 3.81
CA TYR A 63 12.47 6.26 3.40
C TYR A 63 12.57 6.80 1.98
N LEU A 64 13.74 7.28 1.56
CA LEU A 64 13.97 7.71 0.19
C LEU A 64 13.83 6.52 -0.78
N LEU A 65 14.43 5.37 -0.45
CA LEU A 65 14.30 4.15 -1.26
C LEU A 65 12.86 3.63 -1.31
N LEU A 66 12.14 3.63 -0.18
CA LEU A 66 10.73 3.24 -0.11
C LEU A 66 9.85 4.20 -0.92
N PHE A 67 10.17 5.50 -0.93
CA PHE A 67 9.44 6.48 -1.72
C PHE A 67 9.62 6.25 -3.22
N VAL A 68 10.85 6.00 -3.67
CA VAL A 68 11.12 5.62 -5.06
C VAL A 68 10.37 4.34 -5.45
N GLY A 69 10.37 3.32 -4.58
CA GLY A 69 9.59 2.11 -4.77
C GLY A 69 8.08 2.38 -4.87
N ALA A 70 7.55 3.29 -4.04
CA ALA A 70 6.16 3.69 -4.06
C ALA A 70 5.77 4.37 -5.38
N LEU A 71 6.66 5.19 -5.96
CA LEU A 71 6.42 5.81 -7.28
C LEU A 71 6.34 4.76 -8.39
N ILE A 72 7.26 3.78 -8.38
CA ILE A 72 7.24 2.67 -9.34
C ILE A 72 5.92 1.89 -9.20
N PHE A 73 5.54 1.54 -7.96
CA PHE A 73 4.29 0.83 -7.70
C PHE A 73 3.05 1.65 -8.05
N ALA A 74 3.09 2.98 -7.93
CA ALA A 74 1.96 3.82 -8.35
C ALA A 74 1.72 3.77 -9.85
N ILE A 75 2.79 3.68 -10.66
CA ILE A 75 2.68 3.49 -12.11
C ILE A 75 2.12 2.11 -12.43
N LEU A 76 2.63 1.06 -11.77
CA LEU A 76 2.13 -0.31 -11.94
C LEU A 76 0.68 -0.45 -11.46
N ASP A 77 0.29 0.28 -10.41
CA ASP A 77 -1.06 0.26 -9.86
C ASP A 77 -2.10 0.76 -10.86
N VAL A 78 -1.74 1.48 -11.93
CA VAL A 78 -2.70 1.89 -12.97
C VAL A 78 -3.27 0.68 -13.71
N GLN A 79 -2.45 -0.34 -13.96
CA GLN A 79 -2.86 -1.53 -14.72
C GLN A 79 -3.10 -2.74 -13.81
N LEU A 80 -2.42 -2.78 -12.66
CA LEU A 80 -2.46 -3.89 -11.72
C LEU A 80 -3.10 -3.46 -10.40
N PRO A 81 -3.83 -4.33 -9.69
CA PRO A 81 -4.45 -4.01 -8.40
C PRO A 81 -3.43 -4.06 -7.24
N VAL A 82 -2.32 -3.31 -7.34
CA VAL A 82 -1.16 -3.37 -6.43
C VAL A 82 -1.52 -2.91 -5.02
N LYS A 83 -2.23 -1.78 -4.87
CA LYS A 83 -2.65 -1.24 -3.56
C LYS A 83 -3.51 -2.22 -2.75
N SER A 84 -4.37 -2.96 -3.43
CA SER A 84 -5.22 -4.00 -2.83
C SER A 84 -4.41 -5.25 -2.48
N ALA A 85 -3.49 -5.67 -3.36
CA ALA A 85 -2.61 -6.81 -3.08
C ALA A 85 -1.67 -6.53 -1.89
N MET A 86 -1.12 -5.31 -1.80
CA MET A 86 -0.34 -4.88 -0.64
C MET A 86 -1.16 -4.90 0.65
N LEU A 87 -2.43 -4.48 0.60
CA LEU A 87 -3.32 -4.55 1.77
C LEU A 87 -3.49 -5.99 2.24
N VAL A 88 -3.69 -6.94 1.32
CA VAL A 88 -3.74 -8.38 1.63
C VAL A 88 -2.42 -8.87 2.24
N ALA A 89 -1.28 -8.48 1.68
CA ALA A 89 0.04 -8.84 2.20
C ALA A 89 0.24 -8.33 3.64
N ILE A 90 -0.18 -7.09 3.94
CA ILE A 90 -0.16 -6.52 5.29
C ILE A 90 -1.01 -7.37 6.23
N VAL A 91 -2.24 -7.71 5.85
CA VAL A 91 -3.13 -8.55 6.68
C VAL A 91 -2.49 -9.90 7.00
N ILE A 92 -1.90 -10.56 6.00
CA ILE A 92 -1.19 -11.84 6.19
C ILE A 92 -0.03 -11.66 7.18
N LEU A 93 0.81 -10.63 6.99
CA LEU A 93 1.94 -10.37 7.88
C LEU A 93 1.49 -10.05 9.31
N VAL A 94 0.40 -9.30 9.49
CA VAL A 94 -0.21 -9.05 10.81
C VAL A 94 -0.59 -10.38 11.46
N VAL A 95 -1.34 -11.23 10.74
CA VAL A 95 -1.78 -12.53 11.26
C VAL A 95 -0.60 -13.42 11.61
N VAL A 96 0.42 -13.51 10.75
CA VAL A 96 1.63 -14.30 10.99
C VAL A 96 2.39 -13.78 12.22
N LYS A 97 2.54 -12.46 12.34
CA LYS A 97 3.24 -11.82 13.47
C LYS A 97 2.51 -12.06 14.79
N LEU A 98 1.19 -12.08 14.79
CA LEU A 98 0.38 -12.44 15.97
C LEU A 98 0.47 -13.94 16.29
N ARG A 99 0.59 -14.80 15.27
CA ARG A 99 0.71 -16.26 15.44
C ARG A 99 2.08 -16.67 16.00
N ILE A 100 3.15 -15.97 15.61
CA ILE A 100 4.49 -16.18 16.15
C ILE A 100 4.47 -15.73 17.62
N LYS A 101 4.12 -16.66 18.51
CA LYS A 101 4.41 -16.50 19.93
C LYS A 101 5.93 -16.35 20.03
N PRO A 102 6.45 -15.33 20.73
CA PRO A 102 7.86 -15.31 21.04
C PRO A 102 8.13 -16.56 21.87
N GLU A 103 8.75 -17.58 21.27
CA GLU A 103 9.33 -18.65 22.05
C GLU A 103 10.35 -17.97 22.95
N ARG A 104 10.00 -17.89 24.24
CA ARG A 104 10.87 -17.32 25.27
C ARG A 104 12.17 -18.11 25.23
N LYS A 105 13.24 -17.48 24.74
CA LYS A 105 14.60 -17.80 25.13
C LYS A 105 15.09 -16.69 26.04
#